data_AF-A0A0K0CXG5-F1
#
_entry.id   AF-A0A0K0CXG5-F1
#
_cell.length_a   1.000
_cell.length_b   1.000
_cell.length_c   1.000
_cell.angle_alpha   90.00
_cell.angle_beta   90.00
_cell.angle_gamma   90.00
#
_symmetry.space_group_name_H-M   'P 1'
#
loop_
_entity.id
_entity.type
_entity.pdbx_description
1 polymer ?
#
loop_
_entity_poly.entity_id
_entity_poly.type
_entity_poly.pdbx_seq_one_letter_code
_entity_poly.pdbx_strand_id
1 'polypeptide(L)'
;MHFILAFIYSLSSVASERSSHVEMSTNGTPFDLSRALWALDFAAAAYAPNPTPCLMQHNAFMVYRIAVPCDYLKDEISGLSMFQCWSFVAIRDGWIIVSFRGTRTKVQLIAELIETMSEPKKKVRFPYYRPSSLGNYFLFHCFYMINLHLKLRAGGSVQRYFYVALKSFWKKLHAVIRKLRSVGLYHIGELNYYFIVSQQIYPSYQVLFTGHSLGGALASLASIVFAHRHPALQNKINLITYGQPRVGNYEYAEAHSRLVPDSWRIVHKYDLVAHLPACAFRFFSHSCTPLLNHSPYHHGTEVWFPTNMTNDSIFRICEGTPQFEDDKCRCSLTSRLKTK
;
A
#
# COMPACT_ATOMS: atom_id res chain seq x y z
N MET A 1 0.88 24.39 2.79
CA MET A 1 1.81 24.55 1.65
C MET A 1 3.22 24.94 2.15
N HIS A 2 3.72 24.28 3.20
CA HIS A 2 5.00 24.60 3.88
C HIS A 2 5.81 23.34 4.27
N PHE A 3 5.45 22.17 3.73
CA PHE A 3 6.13 20.90 4.01
C PHE A 3 7.02 20.41 2.84
N ILE A 4 7.17 21.21 1.78
CA ILE A 4 7.90 20.83 0.54
C ILE A 4 9.22 21.61 0.36
N LEU A 5 9.51 22.63 1.17
CA LEU A 5 10.61 23.57 0.91
C LEU A 5 11.90 23.39 1.73
N ALA A 6 12.04 22.33 2.54
CA ALA A 6 13.28 22.09 3.29
C ALA A 6 14.29 21.17 2.56
N PHE A 7 14.24 21.10 1.22
CA PHE A 7 14.91 20.06 0.42
C PHE A 7 16.22 20.48 -0.27
N ILE A 8 16.69 21.72 -0.11
CA ILE A 8 17.92 22.19 -0.77
C ILE A 8 18.71 23.00 0.24
N TYR A 9 19.89 22.50 0.63
CA TYR A 9 21.09 23.16 1.16
C TYR A 9 21.75 22.34 2.27
N SER A 10 22.83 21.63 1.93
CA SER A 10 24.17 21.88 2.47
C SER A 10 25.15 20.78 2.04
N LEU A 11 26.14 21.19 1.25
CA LEU A 11 27.40 20.47 1.06
C LEU A 11 28.32 20.82 2.23
N SER A 12 28.95 19.82 2.87
CA SER A 12 30.41 19.60 2.83
C SER A 12 30.91 18.67 3.95
N SER A 13 31.73 17.71 3.51
CA SER A 13 32.79 16.97 4.21
C SER A 13 32.49 16.24 5.53
N VAL A 14 32.27 14.92 5.44
CA VAL A 14 33.11 13.89 6.10
C VAL A 14 33.07 12.63 5.22
N ALA A 15 34.24 12.12 4.85
CA ALA A 15 34.39 10.86 4.13
C ALA A 15 34.05 9.68 5.06
N SER A 16 33.05 8.88 4.70
CA SER A 16 32.80 7.55 5.27
C SER A 16 32.27 6.64 4.16
N GLU A 17 32.73 5.40 4.18
CA GLU A 17 32.73 4.41 3.12
C GLU A 17 31.42 4.29 2.31
N ARG A 18 31.59 4.29 0.98
CA ARG A 18 30.54 4.21 -0.03
C ARG A 18 29.96 2.78 -0.05
N SER A 19 28.93 2.53 0.77
CA SER A 19 28.20 1.25 0.78
C SER A 19 27.35 1.12 -0.49
N SER A 20 27.45 -0.02 -1.17
CA SER A 20 26.62 -0.37 -2.31
C SER A 20 25.12 -0.26 -1.97
N HIS A 21 24.33 0.42 -2.80
CA HIS A 21 22.90 0.73 -2.61
C HIS A 21 21.93 -0.48 -2.62
N VAL A 22 22.46 -1.70 -2.51
CA VAL A 22 21.71 -2.95 -2.52
C VAL A 22 22.10 -3.75 -1.28
N GLU A 23 21.14 -4.01 -0.41
CA GLU A 23 21.33 -4.77 0.83
C GLU A 23 20.53 -6.08 0.76
N MET A 24 21.16 -7.19 1.13
CA MET A 24 20.53 -8.51 1.04
C MET A 24 19.63 -8.76 2.25
N SER A 25 18.35 -9.06 2.00
CA SER A 25 17.46 -9.60 3.04
C SER A 25 17.82 -11.05 3.37
N THR A 26 17.53 -11.47 4.60
CA THR A 26 17.69 -12.87 5.05
C THR A 26 16.88 -13.87 4.22
N ASN A 27 15.85 -13.42 3.50
CA ASN A 27 15.05 -14.24 2.59
C ASN A 27 15.65 -14.35 1.17
N GLY A 28 16.83 -13.75 0.94
CA GLY A 28 17.55 -13.82 -0.34
C GLY A 28 17.07 -12.84 -1.41
N THR A 29 16.10 -11.97 -1.10
CA THR A 29 15.65 -10.90 -2.01
C THR A 29 16.42 -9.61 -1.73
N PRO A 30 17.20 -9.07 -2.68
CA PRO A 30 17.94 -7.84 -2.43
C PRO A 30 17.01 -6.63 -2.37
N PHE A 31 17.15 -5.81 -1.33
CA PHE A 31 16.54 -4.48 -1.26
C PHE A 31 17.41 -3.50 -2.05
N ASP A 32 16.84 -2.88 -3.07
CA ASP A 32 17.49 -1.85 -3.89
C ASP A 32 16.94 -0.46 -3.51
N LEU A 33 17.78 0.35 -2.88
CA LEU A 33 17.41 1.69 -2.43
C LEU A 33 17.09 2.62 -3.62
N SER A 34 17.82 2.51 -4.73
CA SER A 34 17.56 3.32 -5.92
C SER A 34 16.17 3.00 -6.47
N ARG A 35 15.82 1.71 -6.52
CA ARG A 35 14.48 1.22 -6.87
C ARG A 35 13.39 1.78 -5.99
N ALA A 36 13.59 1.77 -4.67
CA ALA A 36 12.66 2.39 -3.75
C ALA A 36 12.52 3.90 -3.99
N LEU A 37 13.62 4.64 -4.16
CA LEU A 37 13.55 6.09 -4.31
C LEU A 37 12.81 6.53 -5.56
N TRP A 38 13.12 5.97 -6.73
CA TRP A 38 12.33 6.36 -7.91
C TRP A 38 10.89 5.83 -7.83
N ALA A 39 10.62 4.69 -7.18
CA ALA A 39 9.25 4.22 -6.98
C ALA A 39 8.42 5.17 -6.09
N LEU A 40 9.07 5.86 -5.13
CA LEU A 40 8.46 6.92 -4.34
C LEU A 40 7.99 8.07 -5.22
N ASP A 41 8.78 8.46 -6.22
CA ASP A 41 8.40 9.51 -7.16
C ASP A 41 7.14 9.12 -7.98
N PHE A 42 7.01 7.86 -8.40
CA PHE A 42 5.78 7.36 -9.03
C PHE A 42 4.57 7.35 -8.06
N ALA A 43 4.78 7.02 -6.78
CA ALA A 43 3.74 7.09 -5.76
C ALA A 43 3.32 8.55 -5.49
N ALA A 44 4.26 9.49 -5.47
CA ALA A 44 4.02 10.92 -5.33
C ALA A 44 3.31 11.50 -6.58
N ALA A 45 3.72 11.09 -7.78
CA ALA A 45 3.12 11.51 -9.04
C ALA A 45 1.62 11.23 -9.10
N ALA A 46 1.14 10.19 -8.43
CA ALA A 46 -0.29 9.85 -8.38
C ALA A 46 -1.16 10.94 -7.73
N TYR A 47 -0.56 11.83 -6.94
CA TYR A 47 -1.24 12.98 -6.33
C TYR A 47 -1.38 14.17 -7.28
N ALA A 48 -0.56 14.23 -8.34
CA ALA A 48 -0.48 15.37 -9.25
C ALA A 48 -1.62 15.35 -10.29
N PRO A 49 -2.26 16.50 -10.58
CA PRO A 49 -3.23 16.69 -11.67
C PRO A 49 -2.78 16.10 -13.01
N ASN A 50 -1.49 16.24 -13.30
CA ASN A 50 -0.83 15.67 -14.46
C ASN A 50 0.48 15.00 -14.00
N PRO A 51 0.55 13.66 -13.96
CA PRO A 51 1.76 12.96 -13.51
C PRO A 51 2.88 12.99 -14.56
N THR A 52 2.57 13.24 -15.83
CA THR A 52 3.52 13.10 -16.97
C THR A 52 4.87 13.78 -16.75
N PRO A 53 4.97 15.04 -16.26
CA PRO A 53 6.27 15.67 -16.06
C PRO A 53 7.16 14.94 -15.04
N CYS A 54 6.57 14.38 -13.98
CA CYS A 54 7.30 13.59 -12.98
C CYS A 54 7.75 12.24 -13.56
N LEU A 55 6.93 11.61 -14.40
CA LEU A 55 7.30 10.35 -15.06
C LEU A 55 8.47 10.55 -16.04
N MET A 56 8.46 11.65 -16.80
CA MET A 56 9.51 11.96 -17.77
C MET A 56 10.89 12.15 -17.13
N GLN A 57 10.97 12.65 -15.90
CA GLN A 57 12.22 12.74 -15.14
C GLN A 57 12.88 11.37 -14.88
N HIS A 58 12.08 10.30 -14.95
CA HIS A 58 12.54 8.92 -14.78
C HIS A 58 12.55 8.11 -16.07
N ASN A 59 12.59 8.78 -17.23
CA ASN A 59 12.50 8.16 -18.56
C ASN A 59 11.29 7.23 -18.68
N ALA A 60 10.17 7.63 -18.07
CA ALA A 60 8.94 6.88 -18.08
C ALA A 60 7.83 7.66 -18.78
N PHE A 61 6.94 6.93 -19.45
CA PHE A 61 5.78 7.51 -20.12
C PHE A 61 4.48 6.90 -19.59
N MET A 62 3.45 7.74 -19.50
CA MET A 62 2.13 7.32 -19.06
C MET A 62 1.43 6.57 -20.20
N VAL A 63 1.00 5.34 -19.93
CA VAL A 63 0.22 4.53 -20.88
C VAL A 63 -1.27 4.72 -20.67
N TYR A 64 -1.70 4.70 -19.42
CA TYR A 64 -3.11 4.74 -19.08
C TYR A 64 -3.32 5.44 -17.76
N ARG A 65 -4.38 6.21 -17.65
CA ARG A 65 -4.80 6.82 -16.40
C ARG A 65 -6.30 6.68 -16.26
N ILE A 66 -6.72 6.40 -15.04
CA ILE A 66 -8.11 6.28 -14.68
C ILE A 66 -8.40 7.19 -13.50
N ALA A 67 -9.52 7.91 -13.62
CA ALA A 67 -10.14 8.63 -12.53
C ALA A 67 -11.49 7.98 -12.21
N VAL A 68 -11.73 7.73 -10.94
CA VAL A 68 -13.04 7.31 -10.43
C VAL A 68 -13.45 8.25 -9.30
N PRO A 69 -14.75 8.46 -9.06
CA PRO A 69 -15.20 9.15 -7.85
C PRO A 69 -14.66 8.44 -6.60
N CYS A 70 -14.15 9.19 -5.64
CA CYS A 70 -13.76 8.69 -4.32
C CYS A 70 -14.99 8.48 -3.43
N ASP A 71 -16.09 7.92 -3.93
CA ASP A 71 -17.31 7.71 -3.13
C ASP A 71 -17.19 6.40 -2.36
N TYR A 72 -16.28 6.37 -1.39
CA TYR A 72 -16.09 5.19 -0.56
C TYR A 72 -17.17 5.04 0.51
N LEU A 73 -17.82 6.14 0.88
CA LEU A 73 -19.00 6.21 1.72
C LEU A 73 -19.84 7.36 1.17
N LYS A 74 -21.11 7.13 0.83
CA LYS A 74 -22.00 8.17 0.28
C LYS A 74 -22.15 9.32 1.29
N ASP A 75 -21.49 10.44 1.05
CA ASP A 75 -21.94 11.73 1.58
C ASP A 75 -22.83 12.39 0.53
N GLU A 76 -24.15 12.30 0.75
CA GLU A 76 -25.19 13.01 0.01
C GLU A 76 -25.22 14.52 0.35
N ILE A 77 -24.12 15.08 0.86
CA ILE A 77 -24.02 16.47 1.35
C ILE A 77 -22.85 17.20 0.67
N SER A 78 -22.81 17.14 -0.65
CA SER A 78 -22.28 18.23 -1.48
C SER A 78 -22.38 17.78 -2.92
N GLY A 79 -23.30 18.36 -3.70
CA GLY A 79 -23.36 18.20 -5.16
C GLY A 79 -22.13 18.75 -5.90
N LEU A 80 -20.93 18.72 -5.31
CA LEU A 80 -19.66 19.07 -5.92
C LEU A 80 -18.84 17.79 -6.18
N SER A 81 -18.62 17.51 -7.45
CA SER A 81 -17.82 16.41 -8.02
C SER A 81 -16.30 16.53 -7.77
N MET A 82 -15.86 16.88 -6.55
CA MET A 82 -14.49 17.38 -6.33
C MET A 82 -13.47 16.37 -5.78
N PHE A 83 -13.87 15.14 -5.45
CA PHE A 83 -12.96 14.12 -4.93
C PHE A 83 -12.85 12.94 -5.90
N GLN A 84 -11.97 13.05 -6.89
CA GLN A 84 -11.64 11.92 -7.77
C GLN A 84 -10.38 11.20 -7.29
N CYS A 85 -10.42 9.87 -7.27
CA CYS A 85 -9.32 8.99 -6.91
C CYS A 85 -8.71 8.45 -8.19
N TRP A 86 -7.37 8.48 -8.27
CA TRP A 86 -6.67 8.23 -9.52
C TRP A 86 -5.69 7.06 -9.40
N SER A 87 -5.51 6.37 -10.50
CA SER A 87 -4.42 5.42 -10.69
C SER A 87 -3.94 5.52 -12.12
N PHE A 88 -2.67 5.19 -12.35
CA PHE A 88 -2.11 5.18 -13.67
C PHE A 88 -1.19 3.97 -13.87
N VAL A 89 -1.02 3.62 -15.15
CA VAL A 89 -0.03 2.67 -15.64
C VAL A 89 0.99 3.47 -16.44
N ALA A 90 2.27 3.30 -16.09
CA ALA A 90 3.39 3.88 -16.79
C ALA A 90 4.36 2.79 -17.22
N ILE A 91 5.19 3.09 -18.22
CA ILE A 91 6.28 2.22 -18.66
C ILE A 91 7.59 2.95 -18.50
N ARG A 92 8.55 2.23 -17.94
CA ARG A 92 9.96 2.58 -17.80
C ARG A 92 10.76 1.38 -18.31
N ASP A 93 11.98 1.57 -18.78
CA ASP A 93 12.80 0.46 -19.29
C ASP A 93 12.86 -0.72 -18.30
N GLY A 94 12.38 -1.90 -18.74
CA GLY A 94 12.27 -3.11 -17.94
C GLY A 94 11.06 -3.20 -16.98
N TRP A 95 10.23 -2.15 -16.87
CA TRP A 95 9.16 -2.03 -15.85
C TRP A 95 7.82 -1.56 -16.42
N ILE A 96 6.76 -2.28 -16.06
CA ILE A 96 5.36 -1.80 -16.08
C ILE A 96 5.04 -1.34 -14.66
N ILE A 97 4.75 -0.07 -14.49
CA ILE A 97 4.53 0.55 -13.17
C ILE A 97 3.05 0.84 -13.02
N VAL A 98 2.45 0.37 -11.93
CA VAL A 98 1.05 0.62 -11.57
C VAL A 98 1.05 1.40 -10.26
N SER A 99 0.69 2.68 -10.34
CA SER A 99 0.68 3.57 -9.18
C SER A 99 -0.76 3.91 -8.76
N PHE A 100 -1.01 3.86 -7.46
CA PHE A 100 -2.28 4.21 -6.85
C PHE A 100 -2.14 5.47 -6.00
N ARG A 101 -3.04 6.42 -6.22
CA ARG A 101 -3.12 7.62 -5.40
C ARG A 101 -3.65 7.27 -4.00
N GLY A 102 -3.06 7.88 -2.98
CA GLY A 102 -3.61 7.87 -1.63
C GLY A 102 -4.60 9.01 -1.36
N THR A 103 -4.78 9.38 -0.10
CA THR A 103 -5.77 10.37 0.35
C THR A 103 -5.21 11.80 0.34
N ARG A 104 -6.00 12.82 -0.03
CA ARG A 104 -5.51 14.23 -0.05
C ARG A 104 -5.39 14.84 1.35
N THR A 105 -6.31 14.49 2.24
CA THR A 105 -6.36 15.00 3.61
C THR A 105 -5.91 13.89 4.55
N LYS A 106 -4.61 13.90 4.90
CA LYS A 106 -3.99 12.92 5.81
C LYS A 106 -4.82 12.64 7.06
N VAL A 107 -5.55 13.63 7.57
CA VAL A 107 -6.30 13.55 8.84
C VAL A 107 -7.72 13.02 8.68
N GLN A 108 -8.42 13.34 7.59
CA GLN A 108 -9.85 13.03 7.47
C GLN A 108 -10.09 11.53 7.22
N LEU A 109 -9.23 10.87 6.44
CA LEU A 109 -9.33 9.42 6.24
C LEU A 109 -8.78 8.58 7.39
N ILE A 110 -7.84 9.10 8.18
CA ILE A 110 -7.39 8.44 9.42
C ILE A 110 -8.49 8.52 10.49
N ALA A 111 -9.13 9.69 10.63
CA ALA A 111 -10.28 9.87 11.50
C ALA A 111 -11.46 9.00 11.04
N GLU A 112 -11.75 8.93 9.74
CA GLU A 112 -12.80 8.08 9.20
C GLU A 112 -12.49 6.58 9.31
N LEU A 113 -11.23 6.14 9.19
CA LEU A 113 -10.83 4.74 9.42
C LEU A 113 -11.02 4.36 10.89
N ILE A 114 -10.69 5.27 11.81
CA ILE A 114 -10.94 5.10 13.25
C ILE A 114 -12.44 5.08 13.54
N GLU A 115 -13.19 6.07 13.04
CA GLU A 115 -14.65 6.20 13.24
C GLU A 115 -15.44 5.03 12.65
N THR A 116 -15.10 4.55 11.46
CA THR A 116 -15.80 3.41 10.82
C THR A 116 -15.44 2.05 11.43
N MET A 117 -14.32 1.97 12.14
CA MET A 117 -13.95 0.80 12.94
C MET A 117 -14.60 0.81 14.33
N SER A 118 -15.03 1.98 14.84
CA SER A 118 -15.67 2.11 16.15
C SER A 118 -17.21 2.22 16.10
N GLU A 119 -17.84 2.83 15.08
CA GLU A 119 -19.31 2.98 15.04
C GLU A 119 -19.89 3.01 13.60
N PRO A 120 -21.07 2.37 13.36
CA PRO A 120 -21.77 2.54 12.09
C PRO A 120 -22.44 3.94 12.00
N LYS A 121 -22.09 4.72 10.96
CA LYS A 121 -22.69 6.05 10.69
C LYS A 121 -24.19 6.01 10.32
N LYS A 122 -24.78 4.82 10.11
CA LYS A 122 -26.23 4.62 10.13
C LYS A 122 -26.63 3.96 11.45
N LYS A 123 -27.46 4.66 12.23
CA LYS A 123 -28.21 4.07 13.35
C LYS A 123 -29.07 2.92 12.81
N VAL A 124 -28.56 1.70 12.87
CA VAL A 124 -29.41 0.53 12.70
C VAL A 124 -30.24 0.43 13.98
N ARG A 125 -31.54 0.67 13.89
CA ARG A 125 -32.48 0.38 15.00
C ARG A 125 -32.50 -1.13 15.19
N PHE A 126 -31.67 -1.63 16.11
CA PHE A 126 -31.88 -2.94 16.69
C PHE A 126 -32.78 -2.80 17.93
N PRO A 127 -33.67 -3.76 18.21
CA PRO A 127 -34.47 -3.75 19.43
C PRO A 127 -33.54 -3.66 20.63
N TYR A 128 -33.92 -2.80 21.57
CA TYR A 128 -33.14 -2.35 22.72
C TYR A 128 -32.70 -3.55 23.60
N TYR A 129 -31.54 -4.14 23.32
CA TYR A 129 -30.95 -5.20 24.14
C TYR A 129 -29.89 -4.58 25.04
N ARG A 130 -30.21 -4.36 26.32
CA ARG A 130 -29.22 -3.96 27.34
C ARG A 130 -28.29 -5.15 27.59
N PRO A 131 -26.98 -5.07 27.30
CA PRO A 131 -26.06 -6.16 27.63
C PRO A 131 -25.79 -6.14 29.13
N SER A 132 -26.26 -7.16 29.85
CA SER A 132 -26.09 -7.32 31.30
C SER A 132 -24.77 -8.00 31.72
N SER A 133 -23.84 -8.28 30.79
CA SER A 133 -22.54 -8.89 31.12
C SER A 133 -21.45 -8.61 30.07
N LEU A 134 -20.17 -8.61 30.52
CA LEU A 134 -18.98 -8.42 29.67
C LEU A 134 -18.91 -9.40 28.48
N GLY A 135 -19.49 -10.60 28.59
CA GLY A 135 -19.50 -11.61 27.54
C GLY A 135 -20.28 -11.20 26.29
N ASN A 136 -21.33 -10.40 26.45
CA ASN A 136 -22.19 -9.96 25.33
C ASN A 136 -21.57 -8.81 24.51
N TYR A 137 -20.72 -7.99 25.13
CA TYR A 137 -19.93 -6.98 24.41
C TYR A 137 -18.89 -7.63 23.50
N PHE A 138 -18.24 -8.71 23.96
CA PHE A 138 -17.23 -9.44 23.20
C PHE A 138 -17.83 -10.10 21.95
N LEU A 139 -19.01 -10.72 22.08
CA LEU A 139 -19.75 -11.31 20.96
C LEU A 139 -20.21 -10.25 19.95
N PHE A 140 -20.67 -9.08 20.41
CA PHE A 140 -21.08 -7.98 19.54
C PHE A 140 -19.89 -7.40 18.75
N HIS A 141 -18.75 -7.19 19.40
CA HIS A 141 -17.51 -6.71 18.75
C HIS A 141 -16.94 -7.74 17.76
N CYS A 142 -17.01 -9.03 18.09
CA CYS A 142 -16.55 -10.12 17.23
C CYS A 142 -17.41 -10.22 15.95
N PHE A 143 -18.74 -10.12 16.08
CA PHE A 143 -19.67 -10.12 14.94
C PHE A 143 -19.50 -8.89 14.03
N TYR A 144 -19.17 -7.73 14.59
CA TYR A 144 -18.92 -6.49 13.83
C TYR A 144 -17.59 -6.56 13.05
N MET A 145 -16.51 -7.06 13.69
CA MET A 145 -15.22 -7.28 13.04
C MET A 145 -15.32 -8.30 11.89
N ILE A 146 -16.14 -9.33 12.01
CA ILE A 146 -16.40 -10.30 10.93
C ILE A 146 -17.04 -9.64 9.68
N ASN A 147 -17.87 -8.60 9.85
CA ASN A 147 -18.55 -7.92 8.74
C ASN A 147 -17.72 -6.82 8.03
N LEU A 148 -16.63 -6.37 8.66
CA LEU A 148 -15.68 -5.40 8.09
C LEU A 148 -14.60 -6.06 7.22
N HIS A 149 -14.38 -7.35 7.40
CA HIS A 149 -13.37 -8.11 6.67
C HIS A 149 -14.00 -8.95 5.54
N LEU A 150 -13.35 -8.96 4.38
CA LEU A 150 -13.77 -9.72 3.21
C LEU A 150 -12.74 -10.81 2.91
N LYS A 151 -13.19 -12.06 2.79
CA LYS A 151 -12.32 -13.20 2.45
C LYS A 151 -11.80 -13.07 1.02
N LEU A 152 -10.47 -13.05 0.87
CA LEU A 152 -9.82 -12.92 -0.42
C LEU A 152 -9.55 -14.30 -1.02
N ARG A 153 -9.82 -14.49 -2.31
CA ARG A 153 -9.55 -15.77 -3.00
C ARG A 153 -8.06 -16.17 -2.97
N ALA A 154 -7.16 -15.20 -2.91
CA ALA A 154 -5.73 -15.42 -2.83
C ALA A 154 -5.27 -15.92 -1.44
N GLY A 155 -6.10 -15.78 -0.40
CA GLY A 155 -5.80 -16.16 0.98
C GLY A 155 -6.13 -15.05 1.98
N GLY A 156 -6.59 -15.43 3.17
CA GLY A 156 -6.90 -14.52 4.27
C GLY A 156 -8.13 -13.63 4.06
N SER A 157 -8.24 -12.64 4.94
CA SER A 157 -9.31 -11.65 4.93
C SER A 157 -8.73 -10.24 4.96
N VAL A 158 -9.32 -9.34 4.17
CA VAL A 158 -8.86 -7.95 4.00
C VAL A 158 -9.95 -6.97 4.39
N GLN A 159 -9.58 -5.75 4.77
CA GLN A 159 -10.57 -4.72 5.06
C GLN A 159 -11.43 -4.42 3.83
N ARG A 160 -12.75 -4.45 4.01
CA ARG A 160 -13.74 -4.25 2.95
C ARG A 160 -13.55 -2.91 2.24
N TYR A 161 -13.21 -1.86 2.99
CA TYR A 161 -12.97 -0.52 2.44
C TYR A 161 -11.89 -0.54 1.34
N PHE A 162 -10.70 -1.07 1.62
CA PHE A 162 -9.62 -1.17 0.63
C PHE A 162 -10.01 -2.06 -0.56
N TYR A 163 -10.71 -3.17 -0.31
CA TYR A 163 -11.12 -4.09 -1.37
C TYR A 163 -12.14 -3.45 -2.33
N VAL A 164 -13.17 -2.81 -1.80
CA VAL A 164 -14.17 -2.09 -2.61
C VAL A 164 -13.50 -0.98 -3.41
N ALA A 165 -12.55 -0.27 -2.80
CA ALA A 165 -11.80 0.78 -3.47
C ALA A 165 -10.98 0.27 -4.65
N LEU A 166 -10.25 -0.83 -4.47
CA LEU A 166 -9.50 -1.46 -5.56
C LEU A 166 -10.42 -1.91 -6.70
N LYS A 167 -11.59 -2.49 -6.36
CA LYS A 167 -12.53 -3.02 -7.35
C LYS A 167 -12.99 -1.97 -8.37
N SER A 168 -13.09 -0.70 -7.97
CA SER A 168 -13.45 0.42 -8.85
C SER A 168 -12.42 0.68 -9.97
N PHE A 169 -11.15 0.34 -9.74
CA PHE A 169 -10.07 0.53 -10.71
C PHE A 169 -9.69 -0.76 -11.45
N TRP A 170 -9.75 -1.88 -10.74
CA TRP A 170 -8.95 -3.06 -11.08
C TRP A 170 -9.27 -3.66 -12.43
N LYS A 171 -10.55 -3.73 -12.82
CA LYS A 171 -10.95 -4.32 -14.11
C LYS A 171 -10.24 -3.63 -15.29
N LYS A 172 -10.18 -2.29 -15.28
CA LYS A 172 -9.59 -1.50 -16.36
C LYS A 172 -8.05 -1.57 -16.32
N LEU A 173 -7.45 -1.41 -15.14
CA LEU A 173 -5.99 -1.52 -14.96
C LEU A 173 -5.46 -2.91 -15.37
N HIS A 174 -6.12 -3.97 -14.91
CA HIS A 174 -5.75 -5.35 -15.22
C HIS A 174 -5.81 -5.65 -16.72
N ALA A 175 -6.80 -5.11 -17.43
CA ALA A 175 -6.90 -5.22 -18.88
C ALA A 175 -5.73 -4.54 -19.60
N VAL A 176 -5.35 -3.34 -19.17
CA VAL A 176 -4.19 -2.61 -19.73
C VAL A 176 -2.89 -3.38 -19.48
N ILE A 177 -2.64 -3.85 -18.26
CA ILE A 177 -1.44 -4.63 -17.92
C ILE A 177 -1.40 -5.92 -18.76
N ARG A 178 -2.54 -6.60 -18.95
CA ARG A 178 -2.61 -7.78 -19.83
C ARG A 178 -2.27 -7.44 -21.28
N LYS A 179 -2.82 -6.34 -21.82
CA LYS A 179 -2.56 -5.91 -23.20
C LYS A 179 -1.09 -5.54 -23.42
N LEU A 180 -0.48 -4.84 -22.45
CA LEU A 180 0.94 -4.51 -22.49
C LEU A 180 1.84 -5.76 -22.48
N ARG A 181 1.35 -6.90 -21.97
CA ARG A 181 2.12 -8.14 -21.87
C ARG A 181 1.76 -9.19 -22.92
N SER A 182 0.67 -9.01 -23.68
CA SER A 182 0.19 -10.02 -24.61
C SER A 182 1.07 -10.08 -25.85
N VAL A 183 1.68 -11.24 -26.09
CA VAL A 183 2.21 -11.61 -27.41
C VAL A 183 1.05 -12.30 -28.14
N GLY A 184 0.37 -11.60 -29.06
CA GLY A 184 -0.77 -12.12 -29.85
C GLY A 184 -2.11 -11.39 -29.65
N LEU A 185 -2.93 -11.40 -30.71
CA LEU A 185 -4.18 -10.63 -30.87
C LEU A 185 -5.22 -10.91 -29.76
N TYR A 186 -5.77 -9.84 -29.18
CA TYR A 186 -6.85 -9.91 -28.19
C TYR A 186 -8.04 -9.08 -28.67
N HIS A 187 -9.18 -9.72 -28.88
CA HIS A 187 -10.43 -9.04 -29.27
C HIS A 187 -11.09 -8.48 -28.02
N ILE A 188 -11.28 -7.16 -27.95
CA ILE A 188 -12.06 -6.49 -26.91
C ILE A 188 -13.26 -5.86 -27.59
N GLY A 189 -14.46 -6.32 -27.22
CA GLY A 189 -15.70 -5.64 -27.59
C GLY A 189 -15.71 -4.21 -27.05
N GLU A 190 -15.94 -3.27 -27.96
CA GLU A 190 -16.29 -1.86 -27.78
C GLU A 190 -15.73 -1.13 -26.54
N LEU A 191 -14.46 -0.74 -26.61
CA LEU A 191 -13.94 0.37 -25.81
C LEU A 191 -13.17 1.33 -26.73
N ASN A 192 -13.89 2.32 -27.26
CA ASN A 192 -13.31 3.48 -27.95
C ASN A 192 -12.62 4.39 -26.91
N TYR A 193 -11.32 4.21 -26.72
CA TYR A 193 -10.46 5.20 -26.09
C TYR A 193 -9.14 5.26 -26.86
N TYR A 194 -8.75 6.47 -27.25
CA TYR A 194 -7.54 6.78 -28.02
C TYR A 194 -6.31 6.12 -27.38
N PHE A 195 -5.91 4.97 -27.92
CA PHE A 195 -4.75 4.20 -27.48
C PHE A 195 -3.70 4.33 -28.57
N ILE A 196 -3.01 5.48 -28.62
CA ILE A 196 -1.73 5.57 -29.33
C ILE A 196 -0.67 4.92 -28.43
N VAL A 197 -0.81 3.61 -28.21
CA VAL A 197 0.34 2.79 -27.88
C VAL A 197 0.70 2.18 -29.21
N SER A 198 1.81 2.66 -29.78
CA SER A 198 2.56 1.90 -30.77
C SER A 198 2.60 0.43 -30.33
N GLN A 199 2.64 -0.51 -31.26
CA GLN A 199 2.46 -1.96 -31.08
C GLN A 199 3.50 -2.67 -30.16
N GLN A 200 4.09 -1.95 -29.20
CA GLN A 200 5.13 -2.41 -28.31
C GLN A 200 4.51 -3.19 -27.14
N ILE A 201 4.89 -4.45 -27.09
CA ILE A 201 4.54 -5.40 -26.04
C ILE A 201 5.77 -5.63 -25.16
N TYR A 202 5.53 -5.86 -23.88
CA TYR A 202 6.54 -5.92 -22.82
C TYR A 202 6.42 -7.22 -22.02
N PRO A 203 6.45 -8.40 -22.66
CA PRO A 203 6.26 -9.68 -21.99
C PRO A 203 7.39 -10.01 -21.00
N SER A 204 8.59 -9.47 -21.25
CA SER A 204 9.77 -9.68 -20.41
C SER A 204 9.76 -8.80 -19.15
N TYR A 205 9.11 -7.63 -19.20
CA TYR A 205 9.19 -6.59 -18.16
C TYR A 205 8.67 -7.08 -16.81
N GLN A 206 9.19 -6.49 -15.75
CA GLN A 206 8.67 -6.62 -14.39
C GLN A 206 7.39 -5.78 -14.23
N VAL A 207 6.53 -6.13 -13.28
CA VAL A 207 5.36 -5.34 -12.90
C VAL A 207 5.56 -4.83 -11.47
N LEU A 208 5.74 -3.52 -11.33
CA LEU A 208 5.85 -2.86 -10.04
C LEU A 208 4.49 -2.26 -9.66
N PHE A 209 3.96 -2.68 -8.52
CA PHE A 209 2.84 -2.02 -7.86
C PHE A 209 3.38 -1.06 -6.81
N THR A 210 2.89 0.18 -6.79
CA THR A 210 3.32 1.17 -5.81
C THR A 210 2.21 2.14 -5.42
N GLY A 211 2.41 2.80 -4.28
CA GLY A 211 1.49 3.79 -3.75
C GLY A 211 1.84 4.19 -2.32
N HIS A 212 1.38 5.39 -1.94
CA HIS A 212 1.56 5.93 -0.59
C HIS A 212 0.24 5.96 0.18
N SER A 213 0.29 5.73 1.49
CA SER A 213 -0.88 5.73 2.39
C SER A 213 -1.95 4.75 1.88
N LEU A 214 -3.20 5.20 1.66
CA LEU A 214 -4.26 4.41 1.02
C LEU A 214 -3.80 3.78 -0.31
N GLY A 215 -3.03 4.50 -1.11
CA GLY A 215 -2.48 3.98 -2.36
C GLY A 215 -1.59 2.75 -2.14
N GLY A 216 -0.86 2.71 -1.02
CA GLY A 216 -0.07 1.54 -0.62
C GLY A 216 -0.93 0.32 -0.30
N ALA A 217 -2.09 0.52 0.34
CA ALA A 217 -3.03 -0.57 0.61
C ALA A 217 -3.64 -1.12 -0.69
N LEU A 218 -4.01 -0.24 -1.62
CA LEU A 218 -4.52 -0.62 -2.94
C LEU A 218 -3.46 -1.33 -3.79
N ALA A 219 -2.22 -0.85 -3.76
CA ALA A 219 -1.08 -1.48 -4.44
C ALA A 219 -0.85 -2.91 -3.92
N SER A 220 -0.93 -3.11 -2.61
CA SER A 220 -0.78 -4.44 -2.02
C SER A 220 -1.88 -5.40 -2.45
N LEU A 221 -3.14 -5.00 -2.35
CA LEU A 221 -4.26 -5.80 -2.84
C LEU A 221 -4.16 -6.09 -4.35
N ALA A 222 -3.75 -5.09 -5.14
CA ALA A 222 -3.55 -5.24 -6.58
C ALA A 222 -2.48 -6.30 -6.89
N SER A 223 -1.33 -6.22 -6.22
CA SER A 223 -0.20 -7.13 -6.44
C SER A 223 -0.56 -8.59 -6.18
N ILE A 224 -1.19 -8.91 -5.03
CA ILE A 224 -1.56 -10.28 -4.68
C ILE A 224 -2.70 -10.81 -5.57
N VAL A 225 -3.69 -9.98 -5.93
CA VAL A 225 -4.75 -10.37 -6.86
C VAL A 225 -4.18 -10.65 -8.25
N PHE A 226 -3.19 -9.87 -8.68
CA PHE A 226 -2.48 -10.09 -9.94
C PHE A 226 -1.66 -11.39 -9.90
N ALA A 227 -0.89 -11.61 -8.84
CA ALA A 227 -0.06 -12.80 -8.63
C ALA A 227 -0.90 -14.08 -8.59
N HIS A 228 -2.01 -14.06 -7.86
CA HIS A 228 -2.92 -15.20 -7.77
C HIS A 228 -3.55 -15.55 -9.13
N ARG A 229 -3.88 -14.54 -9.95
CA ARG A 229 -4.47 -14.76 -11.28
C ARG A 229 -3.43 -15.13 -12.34
N HIS A 230 -2.14 -14.80 -12.12
CA HIS A 230 -1.06 -15.07 -13.06
C HIS A 230 0.12 -15.77 -12.37
N PRO A 231 -0.02 -17.05 -11.96
CA PRO A 231 1.04 -17.75 -11.22
C PRO A 231 2.39 -17.79 -11.95
N ALA A 232 2.39 -17.89 -13.28
CA ALA A 232 3.60 -17.87 -14.11
C ALA A 232 4.37 -16.54 -14.07
N LEU A 233 3.77 -15.47 -13.54
CA LEU A 233 4.38 -14.15 -13.44
C LEU A 233 4.82 -13.80 -12.00
N GLN A 234 4.70 -14.69 -11.01
CA GLN A 234 5.01 -14.38 -9.61
C GLN A 234 6.41 -13.75 -9.43
N ASN A 235 7.44 -14.30 -10.09
CA ASN A 235 8.82 -13.79 -10.03
C ASN A 235 9.03 -12.44 -10.76
N LYS A 236 7.99 -11.93 -11.42
CA LYS A 236 8.01 -10.64 -12.11
C LYS A 236 7.21 -9.56 -11.38
N ILE A 237 6.57 -9.91 -10.26
CA ILE A 237 5.71 -9.00 -9.51
C ILE A 237 6.50 -8.42 -8.35
N ASN A 238 6.52 -7.10 -8.30
CA ASN A 238 7.23 -6.33 -7.30
C ASN A 238 6.22 -5.41 -6.61
N LEU A 239 6.37 -5.22 -5.31
CA LEU A 239 5.56 -4.28 -4.55
C LEU A 239 6.48 -3.40 -3.70
N ILE A 240 6.35 -2.08 -3.86
CA ILE A 240 7.01 -1.12 -2.97
C ILE A 240 5.97 -0.10 -2.54
N THR A 241 5.70 0.01 -1.25
CA THR A 241 4.68 0.91 -0.70
C THR A 241 5.27 1.84 0.35
N TYR A 242 4.61 2.98 0.56
CA TYR A 242 5.08 4.02 1.47
C TYR A 242 4.01 4.37 2.50
N GLY A 243 4.32 4.23 3.79
CA GLY A 243 3.35 4.51 4.86
C GLY A 243 2.06 3.71 4.71
N GLN A 244 2.18 2.45 4.28
CA GLN A 244 1.04 1.58 4.03
C GLN A 244 0.40 1.13 5.36
N PRO A 245 -0.93 1.27 5.54
CA PRO A 245 -1.63 0.72 6.70
C PRO A 245 -1.75 -0.81 6.63
N ARG A 246 -2.02 -1.48 7.74
CA ARG A 246 -2.36 -2.91 7.76
C ARG A 246 -3.59 -3.16 6.88
N VAL A 247 -3.49 -4.09 5.95
CA VAL A 247 -4.51 -4.32 4.90
C VAL A 247 -5.45 -5.47 5.23
N GLY A 248 -4.92 -6.53 5.83
CA GLY A 248 -5.64 -7.77 6.11
C GLY A 248 -5.16 -8.45 7.38
N ASN A 249 -5.61 -9.69 7.58
CA ASN A 249 -5.23 -10.52 8.71
C ASN A 249 -3.88 -11.24 8.48
N TYR A 250 -3.48 -12.06 9.45
CA TYR A 250 -2.25 -12.86 9.37
C TYR A 250 -2.24 -13.83 8.18
N GLU A 251 -3.34 -14.55 7.92
CA GLU A 251 -3.43 -15.40 6.72
C GLU A 251 -3.23 -14.63 5.40
N TYR A 252 -3.72 -13.39 5.33
CA TYR A 252 -3.49 -12.53 4.17
C TYR A 252 -2.01 -12.17 4.06
N ALA A 253 -1.35 -11.89 5.19
CA ALA A 253 0.07 -11.60 5.22
C ALA A 253 0.93 -12.76 4.74
N GLU A 254 0.64 -13.98 5.18
CA GLU A 254 1.32 -15.19 4.72
C GLU A 254 1.05 -15.45 3.23
N ALA A 255 -0.20 -15.33 2.79
CA ALA A 255 -0.57 -15.49 1.39
C ALA A 255 0.14 -14.47 0.50
N HIS A 256 0.24 -13.22 0.94
CA HIS A 256 0.95 -12.16 0.23
C HIS A 256 2.45 -12.46 0.15
N SER A 257 3.09 -12.79 1.28
CA SER A 257 4.52 -13.12 1.33
C SER A 257 4.89 -14.29 0.40
N ARG A 258 3.98 -15.26 0.24
CA ARG A 258 4.18 -16.40 -0.66
C ARG A 258 4.00 -16.04 -2.13
N LEU A 259 3.01 -15.21 -2.46
CA LEU A 259 2.64 -14.90 -3.85
C LEU A 259 3.43 -13.71 -4.43
N VAL A 260 3.92 -12.81 -3.57
CA VAL A 260 4.65 -11.59 -3.94
C VAL A 260 5.87 -11.45 -3.01
N PRO A 261 6.91 -12.27 -3.18
CA PRO A 261 8.07 -12.29 -2.29
C PRO A 261 8.92 -11.00 -2.38
N ASP A 262 8.98 -10.34 -3.55
CA ASP A 262 9.63 -9.03 -3.70
C ASP A 262 8.68 -7.89 -3.28
N SER A 263 8.40 -7.82 -1.97
CA SER A 263 7.44 -6.91 -1.36
C SER A 263 8.04 -6.13 -0.20
N TRP A 264 8.22 -4.82 -0.41
CA TRP A 264 8.83 -3.89 0.55
C TRP A 264 7.84 -2.83 1.02
N ARG A 265 7.73 -2.66 2.33
CA ARG A 265 6.97 -1.57 2.96
C ARG A 265 7.95 -0.56 3.54
N ILE A 266 7.99 0.62 2.94
CA ILE A 266 8.87 1.68 3.38
C ILE A 266 8.13 2.54 4.42
N VAL A 267 8.71 2.64 5.61
CA VAL A 267 8.09 3.33 6.76
C VAL A 267 9.06 4.37 7.28
N HIS A 268 8.58 5.61 7.40
CA HIS A 268 9.34 6.68 8.02
C HIS A 268 9.07 6.74 9.53
N LYS A 269 10.06 7.19 10.29
CA LYS A 269 9.92 7.45 11.72
C LYS A 269 8.67 8.29 12.02
N TYR A 270 7.93 7.87 13.05
CA TYR A 270 6.69 8.52 13.51
C TYR A 270 5.52 8.50 12.51
N ASP A 271 5.56 7.70 11.45
CA ASP A 271 4.39 7.51 10.59
C ASP A 271 3.33 6.64 11.29
N LEU A 272 2.28 7.29 11.80
CA LEU A 272 1.16 6.62 12.44
C LEU A 272 0.32 5.80 11.46
N VAL A 273 0.32 6.12 10.16
CA VAL A 273 -0.53 5.43 9.18
C VAL A 273 -0.12 3.97 9.06
N ALA A 274 1.18 3.70 9.03
CA ALA A 274 1.70 2.34 9.01
C ALA A 274 1.24 1.54 10.24
N HIS A 275 0.98 2.19 11.36
CA HIS A 275 0.57 1.52 12.59
C HIS A 275 -0.94 1.31 12.71
N LEU A 276 -1.70 1.70 11.68
CA LEU A 276 -3.15 1.57 11.65
C LEU A 276 -3.62 0.56 10.59
N PRO A 277 -4.78 -0.08 10.81
CA PRO A 277 -5.43 -0.22 12.11
C PRO A 277 -4.56 -1.01 13.09
N ALA A 278 -4.78 -0.79 14.39
CA ALA A 278 -4.00 -1.48 15.43
C ALA A 278 -4.19 -3.00 15.33
N CYS A 279 -3.08 -3.74 15.43
CA CYS A 279 -3.12 -5.19 15.61
C CYS A 279 -3.58 -5.53 17.04
N ALA A 280 -4.00 -6.77 17.27
CA ALA A 280 -4.12 -7.28 18.63
C ALA A 280 -2.73 -7.39 19.23
N PHE A 281 -2.53 -6.82 20.42
CA PHE A 281 -1.24 -6.84 21.10
C PHE A 281 -1.29 -7.67 22.38
N ARG A 282 -0.16 -8.29 22.73
CA ARG A 282 0.03 -8.87 24.07
C ARG A 282 0.20 -7.73 25.08
N PHE A 283 -0.72 -7.63 26.05
CA PHE A 283 -0.78 -6.56 27.06
C PHE A 283 0.57 -6.17 27.69
N PHE A 284 1.46 -7.13 27.93
CA PHE A 284 2.76 -6.88 28.56
C PHE A 284 3.92 -6.57 27.61
N SER A 285 3.79 -6.91 26.32
CA SER A 285 4.90 -6.79 25.36
C SER A 285 4.69 -5.73 24.28
N HIS A 286 3.45 -5.24 24.13
CA HIS A 286 3.03 -4.41 22.98
C HIS A 286 3.34 -5.04 21.60
N SER A 287 3.69 -6.33 21.59
CA SER A 287 3.99 -7.10 20.39
C SER A 287 2.71 -7.49 19.69
N CYS A 288 2.68 -7.36 18.36
CA CYS A 288 1.53 -7.77 17.57
C CYS A 288 1.38 -9.29 17.65
N THR A 289 0.15 -9.73 17.83
CA THR A 289 -0.20 -11.14 17.87
C THR A 289 -1.19 -11.45 16.78
N PRO A 290 -1.04 -12.58 16.07
CA PRO A 290 -2.04 -13.05 15.12
C PRO A 290 -3.30 -13.59 15.82
N LEU A 291 -3.57 -13.17 17.07
CA LEU A 291 -4.62 -13.73 17.91
C LEU A 291 -5.99 -13.60 17.19
N LEU A 292 -6.71 -14.72 17.14
CA LEU A 292 -7.99 -14.92 16.48
C LEU A 292 -8.00 -14.76 14.95
N ASN A 293 -6.86 -14.53 14.29
CA ASN A 293 -6.74 -14.43 12.82
C ASN A 293 -7.73 -13.46 12.13
N HIS A 294 -8.37 -12.59 12.91
CA HIS A 294 -9.21 -11.49 12.45
C HIS A 294 -8.51 -10.15 12.65
N SER A 295 -7.48 -10.13 13.49
CA SER A 295 -6.69 -8.95 13.80
C SER A 295 -5.90 -8.47 12.59
N PRO A 296 -5.85 -7.15 12.31
CA PRO A 296 -5.02 -6.60 11.26
C PRO A 296 -3.54 -6.94 11.46
N TYR A 297 -2.86 -7.28 10.37
CA TYR A 297 -1.47 -7.71 10.38
C TYR A 297 -0.76 -7.26 9.09
N HIS A 298 0.50 -6.85 9.20
CA HIS A 298 1.31 -6.49 8.04
C HIS A 298 1.81 -7.70 7.26
N HIS A 299 2.17 -7.46 6.00
CA HIS A 299 2.71 -8.45 5.06
C HIS A 299 4.01 -7.94 4.43
N GLY A 300 4.90 -8.82 3.98
CA GLY A 300 6.17 -8.45 3.33
C GLY A 300 7.21 -7.89 4.31
N THR A 301 8.29 -7.32 3.79
CA THR A 301 9.41 -6.82 4.62
C THR A 301 9.32 -5.32 4.84
N GLU A 302 9.43 -4.87 6.09
CA GLU A 302 9.49 -3.44 6.41
C GLU A 302 10.92 -2.93 6.23
N VAL A 303 11.05 -1.74 5.63
CA VAL A 303 12.30 -0.98 5.60
C VAL A 303 12.04 0.34 6.32
N TRP A 304 12.68 0.49 7.48
CA TRP A 304 12.45 1.59 8.38
C TRP A 304 13.51 2.68 8.24
N PHE A 305 13.05 3.91 8.06
CA PHE A 305 13.88 5.11 7.95
C PHE A 305 13.79 5.95 9.24
N PRO A 306 14.87 6.03 10.06
CA PRO A 306 14.91 6.85 11.28
C PRO A 306 14.90 8.36 11.03
N THR A 307 15.36 8.79 9.86
CA THR A 307 15.61 10.19 9.49
C THR A 307 15.01 10.45 8.12
N ASN A 308 15.67 11.24 7.28
CA ASN A 308 15.23 11.50 5.91
C ASN A 308 15.19 10.22 5.06
N MET A 309 14.58 10.32 3.89
CA MET A 309 14.52 9.28 2.87
C MET A 309 15.22 9.76 1.59
N THR A 310 16.52 10.00 1.70
CA THR A 310 17.41 10.41 0.61
C THR A 310 18.38 9.27 0.25
N ASN A 311 19.14 9.41 -0.84
CA ASN A 311 20.11 8.41 -1.29
C ASN A 311 21.17 8.05 -0.23
N ASP A 312 21.47 8.98 0.67
CA ASP A 312 22.50 8.83 1.71
C ASP A 312 21.88 8.51 3.08
N SER A 313 20.56 8.31 3.13
CA SER A 313 19.87 8.04 4.38
C SER A 313 20.12 6.62 4.86
N ILE A 314 20.46 6.50 6.14
CA ILE A 314 20.50 5.20 6.82
C ILE A 314 19.09 4.61 6.89
N PHE A 315 18.98 3.31 6.69
CA PHE A 315 17.74 2.56 6.86
C PHE A 315 18.02 1.23 7.56
N ARG A 316 16.95 0.57 8.01
CA ARG A 316 17.01 -0.78 8.58
C ARG A 316 16.01 -1.66 7.86
N ILE A 317 16.45 -2.84 7.41
CA ILE A 317 15.55 -3.91 6.99
C ILE A 317 15.06 -4.64 8.24
N CYS A 318 13.75 -4.74 8.38
CA CYS A 318 13.06 -5.21 9.59
C CYS A 318 12.61 -6.65 9.42
N GLU A 319 13.43 -7.58 9.89
CA GLU A 319 13.25 -9.04 9.73
C GLU A 319 13.25 -9.76 11.09
N GLY A 320 13.17 -9.00 12.18
CA GLY A 320 13.03 -9.54 13.52
C GLY A 320 11.63 -10.08 13.80
N THR A 321 11.39 -10.30 15.09
CA THR A 321 10.16 -10.91 15.59
C THR A 321 9.22 -9.87 16.19
N PRO A 322 7.89 -10.07 16.10
CA PRO A 322 7.21 -11.13 15.34
C PRO A 322 7.30 -10.90 13.83
N GLN A 323 7.22 -11.98 13.04
CA GLN A 323 7.35 -11.90 11.57
C GLN A 323 6.36 -10.88 10.98
N PHE A 324 6.81 -10.13 9.98
CA PHE A 324 6.13 -8.99 9.33
C PHE A 324 5.88 -7.76 10.21
N GLU A 325 6.22 -7.84 11.49
CA GLU A 325 5.74 -6.96 12.54
C GLU A 325 6.86 -6.76 13.59
N ASP A 326 8.11 -6.66 13.12
CA ASP A 326 9.33 -6.57 13.95
C ASP A 326 9.23 -5.45 15.00
N ASP A 327 9.25 -5.85 16.27
CA ASP A 327 9.11 -4.92 17.40
C ASP A 327 10.28 -3.91 17.45
N LYS A 328 11.46 -4.24 16.90
CA LYS A 328 12.62 -3.33 16.86
C LYS A 328 12.44 -2.16 15.89
N CYS A 329 11.57 -2.29 14.89
CA CYS A 329 11.24 -1.22 13.95
C CYS A 329 9.96 -0.48 14.37
N ARG A 330 8.98 -1.21 14.90
CA ARG A 330 7.72 -0.63 15.42
C ARG A 330 7.90 0.30 16.62
N CYS A 331 8.73 -0.07 17.61
CA CYS A 331 8.84 0.67 18.88
C CYS A 331 9.49 2.07 18.79
N SER A 332 9.77 2.57 17.58
CA SER A 332 10.35 3.90 17.38
C SER A 332 9.37 5.07 17.58
N LEU A 333 8.07 4.80 17.81
CA LEU A 333 7.12 5.81 18.31
C LEU A 333 7.40 6.22 19.77
N THR A 334 8.05 5.37 20.56
CA THR A 334 8.30 5.60 22.00
C THR A 334 9.77 5.69 22.41
N SER A 335 10.72 5.40 21.52
CA SER A 335 12.14 5.59 21.84
C SER A 335 12.51 7.08 21.80
N ARG A 336 12.42 7.73 22.97
CA ARG A 336 13.42 8.75 23.32
C ARG A 336 14.78 8.08 23.07
N LEU A 337 15.56 8.67 22.18
CA LEU A 337 17.01 8.48 22.16
C LEU A 337 17.45 8.61 23.62
N LYS A 338 17.91 7.52 24.24
CA LYS A 338 18.78 7.64 25.40
C LYS A 338 20.07 8.22 24.86
N THR A 339 20.13 9.54 24.78
CA THR A 339 21.37 10.29 24.71
C THR A 339 22.17 9.89 25.94
N LYS A 340 23.31 9.24 25.73
CA LYS A 340 24.40 9.28 26.69
C LYS A 340 25.01 10.67 26.68
#